data_AF-A0A929GLL9-F1
#
_entry.id   AF-A0A929GLL9-F1
#
_cell.length_a   1.000
_cell.length_b   1.000
_cell.length_c   1.000
_cell.angle_alpha   90.00
_cell.angle_beta   90.00
_cell.angle_gamma   90.00
#
_symmetry.space_group_name_H-M   'P 1'
#
loop_
_entity.id
_entity.type
_entity.pdbx_description
1 polymer ?
#
loop_
_entity_poly.entity_id
_entity_poly.type
_entity_poly.pdbx_seq_one_letter_code
_entity_poly.pdbx_strand_id
1 'polypeptide(L)'
;MKKFIFLLLLPTLIFAQDKINSEKISFIYQSDSITNAIGWSYNETLGEWVDFQNVISHDKQSKKEGSLKLSDELTSFQKQNFSSIHVRTVSVASKIYCVLIINKLTGEYKYPSVKKRWSYKTETVGHIFTEKDFKKLFIYDKIIVEANTPALASQYTNEYNEKEFLAQIQSAVLQLKSDSNLNYIFPVKRAISNGEQVVRFYLPYQMNSSNKYNFSKEYFEISKREFDKLIIN
;
A
#
# COMPACT_ATOMS: atom_id res chain seq x y z
N MET A 1 -60.69 5.23 -52.61
CA MET A 1 -59.27 5.67 -52.56
C MET A 1 -58.57 4.92 -51.44
N LYS A 2 -57.77 3.89 -51.74
CA LYS A 2 -57.01 3.13 -50.72
C LYS A 2 -55.66 3.83 -50.50
N LYS A 3 -55.44 4.36 -49.30
CA LYS A 3 -54.14 4.95 -48.90
C LYS A 3 -53.20 3.81 -48.50
N PHE A 4 -52.16 3.59 -49.29
CA PHE A 4 -51.05 2.70 -48.94
C PHE A 4 -50.14 3.43 -47.95
N ILE A 5 -50.05 2.94 -46.71
CA ILE A 5 -49.07 3.41 -45.72
C ILE A 5 -47.76 2.68 -46.01
N PHE A 6 -46.74 3.42 -46.44
CA PHE A 6 -45.40 2.90 -46.65
C PHE A 6 -44.67 2.89 -45.30
N LEU A 7 -44.54 1.71 -44.69
CA LEU A 7 -43.83 1.54 -43.42
C LEU A 7 -42.31 1.57 -43.71
N LEU A 8 -41.67 2.70 -43.43
CA LEU A 8 -40.22 2.87 -43.53
C LEU A 8 -39.54 2.09 -42.41
N LEU A 9 -39.04 0.89 -42.72
CA LEU A 9 -38.13 0.13 -41.86
C LEU A 9 -36.77 0.83 -41.87
N LEU A 10 -36.50 1.64 -40.84
CA LEU A 10 -35.17 2.16 -40.56
C LEU A 10 -34.27 1.01 -40.10
N PRO A 11 -33.18 0.68 -40.83
CA PRO A 11 -32.23 -0.31 -40.36
C PRO A 11 -31.52 0.25 -39.13
N THR A 12 -31.76 -0.35 -37.96
CA THR A 12 -30.94 -0.10 -36.78
C THR A 12 -29.57 -0.69 -37.04
N LEU A 13 -28.57 0.17 -37.28
CA LEU A 13 -27.17 -0.25 -37.32
C LEU A 13 -26.80 -0.74 -35.92
N ILE A 14 -26.75 -2.05 -35.75
CA ILE A 14 -26.22 -2.69 -34.55
C ILE A 14 -24.71 -2.55 -34.63
N PHE A 15 -24.16 -1.55 -33.94
CA PHE A 15 -22.72 -1.47 -33.70
C PHE A 15 -22.35 -2.58 -32.72
N ALA A 16 -21.96 -3.74 -33.23
CA ALA A 16 -21.26 -4.74 -32.44
C ALA A 16 -19.86 -4.19 -32.18
N GLN A 17 -19.62 -3.67 -30.97
CA GLN A 17 -18.28 -3.26 -30.57
C GLN A 17 -17.41 -4.51 -30.44
N ASP A 18 -16.31 -4.55 -31.19
CA ASP A 18 -15.33 -5.62 -31.06
C ASP A 18 -14.82 -5.71 -29.62
N LYS A 19 -14.73 -6.94 -29.10
CA LYS A 19 -14.12 -7.20 -27.79
C LYS A 19 -12.61 -7.00 -27.90
N ILE A 20 -12.14 -5.79 -27.64
CA ILE A 20 -10.71 -5.51 -27.53
C ILE A 20 -10.26 -5.92 -26.12
N ASN A 21 -9.46 -6.98 -26.03
CA ASN A 21 -8.80 -7.35 -24.79
C ASN A 21 -7.72 -6.33 -24.44
N SER A 22 -7.58 -6.00 -23.16
CA SER A 22 -6.46 -5.15 -22.72
C SER A 22 -5.13 -5.86 -22.95
N GLU A 23 -4.08 -5.07 -23.19
CA GLU A 23 -2.71 -5.58 -23.24
C GLU A 23 -2.37 -6.27 -21.92
N LYS A 24 -1.81 -7.48 -22.00
CA LYS A 24 -1.36 -8.18 -20.80
C LYS A 24 -0.03 -7.59 -20.34
N ILE A 25 0.01 -7.15 -19.09
CA ILE A 25 1.23 -6.67 -18.44
C ILE A 25 1.83 -7.75 -17.53
N SER A 26 3.12 -7.62 -17.21
CA SER A 26 3.84 -8.50 -16.28
C SER A 26 4.82 -7.68 -15.46
N PHE A 27 5.23 -8.20 -14.30
CA PHE A 27 6.34 -7.62 -13.57
C PHE A 27 7.66 -7.82 -14.34
N ILE A 28 8.55 -6.84 -14.25
CA ILE A 28 9.83 -6.80 -14.98
C ILE A 28 10.99 -7.04 -14.02
N TYR A 29 10.97 -6.39 -12.86
CA TYR A 29 11.98 -6.52 -11.80
C TYR A 29 11.30 -6.73 -10.45
N GLN A 30 12.04 -7.32 -9.51
CA GLN A 30 11.68 -7.44 -8.10
C GLN A 30 12.88 -7.12 -7.21
N SER A 31 12.67 -6.26 -6.21
CA SER A 31 13.65 -5.96 -5.17
C SER A 31 13.73 -7.08 -4.12
N ASP A 32 14.73 -7.00 -3.26
CA ASP A 32 14.72 -7.78 -2.02
C ASP A 32 13.57 -7.34 -1.10
N SER A 33 13.21 -8.23 -0.17
CA SER A 33 12.12 -8.01 0.79
C SER A 33 12.63 -7.49 2.13
N ILE A 34 11.93 -6.48 2.67
CA ILE A 34 11.96 -6.15 4.10
C ILE A 34 10.92 -7.03 4.79
N THR A 35 11.37 -7.83 5.76
CA THR A 35 10.50 -8.68 6.59
C THR A 35 10.59 -8.31 8.07
N ASN A 36 11.43 -7.33 8.42
CA ASN A 36 11.64 -6.92 9.80
C ASN A 36 11.89 -5.40 9.91
N ALA A 37 11.11 -4.74 10.74
CA ALA A 37 11.35 -3.40 11.28
C ALA A 37 10.76 -3.32 12.70
N ILE A 38 11.27 -2.42 13.52
CA ILE A 38 10.70 -2.16 14.85
C ILE A 38 9.70 -1.01 14.75
N GLY A 39 8.44 -1.27 15.04
CA GLY A 39 7.42 -0.24 15.20
C GLY A 39 7.47 0.34 16.61
N TRP A 40 7.95 1.56 16.71
CA TRP A 40 7.98 2.35 17.93
C TRP A 40 6.71 3.19 18.05
N SER A 41 6.15 3.26 19.26
CA SER A 41 5.06 4.17 19.62
C SER A 41 5.25 4.67 21.05
N TYR A 42 5.00 5.94 21.31
CA TYR A 42 5.07 6.52 22.65
C TYR A 42 3.71 6.38 23.34
N ASN A 43 3.68 5.60 24.41
CA ASN A 43 2.48 5.44 25.23
C ASN A 43 2.37 6.63 26.19
N GLU A 44 1.47 7.58 25.89
CA GLU A 44 1.29 8.79 26.70
C GLU A 44 0.74 8.50 28.11
N THR A 45 -0.02 7.41 28.30
CA THR A 45 -0.57 7.03 29.60
C THR A 45 0.51 6.53 30.55
N LEU A 46 1.47 5.76 30.05
CA LEU A 46 2.56 5.19 30.83
C LEU A 46 3.84 6.05 30.79
N GLY A 47 3.91 7.03 29.88
CA GLY A 47 5.06 7.92 29.73
C GLY A 47 6.30 7.23 29.16
N GLU A 48 6.14 6.18 28.37
CA GLU A 48 7.24 5.34 27.90
C GLU A 48 7.08 4.90 26.44
N TRP A 49 8.19 4.54 25.82
CA TRP A 49 8.19 3.96 24.48
C TRP A 49 7.83 2.48 24.53
N VAL A 50 7.00 2.06 23.57
CA VAL A 50 6.70 0.66 23.29
C VAL A 50 7.13 0.31 21.89
N ASP A 51 7.62 -0.92 21.75
CA ASP A 51 8.16 -1.47 20.52
C ASP A 51 7.51 -2.81 20.18
N PHE A 52 7.15 -2.97 18.90
CA PHE A 52 6.66 -4.22 18.34
C PHE A 52 7.28 -4.50 16.98
N GLN A 53 7.47 -5.78 16.68
CA GLN A 53 7.97 -6.21 15.38
C GLN A 53 6.90 -5.99 14.30
N ASN A 54 7.24 -5.24 13.26
CA ASN A 54 6.44 -4.97 12.06
C ASN A 54 5.02 -4.39 12.30
N VAL A 55 4.75 -3.85 13.48
CA VAL A 55 3.50 -3.15 13.77
C VAL A 55 3.75 -1.93 14.65
N ILE A 56 3.08 -0.81 14.35
CA ILE A 56 3.01 0.33 15.26
C ILE A 56 1.75 0.17 16.11
N SER A 57 1.93 0.05 17.43
CA SER A 57 0.85 -0.07 18.41
C SER A 57 1.24 0.58 19.73
N HIS A 58 0.29 1.24 20.39
CA HIS A 58 0.47 1.83 21.72
C HIS A 58 0.10 0.86 22.86
N ASP A 59 -0.49 -0.29 22.55
CA ASP A 59 -1.03 -1.24 23.54
C ASP A 59 0.07 -2.10 24.17
N LYS A 60 0.71 -1.58 25.22
CA LYS A 60 1.73 -2.30 25.98
C LYS A 60 1.20 -3.57 26.65
N GLN A 61 -0.08 -3.59 27.07
CA GLN A 61 -0.65 -4.68 27.87
C GLN A 61 -0.77 -5.98 27.09
N SER A 62 -0.80 -5.87 25.76
CA SER A 62 -0.78 -7.00 24.85
C SER A 62 0.59 -7.68 24.67
N LYS A 63 1.68 -7.06 25.15
CA LYS A 63 3.04 -7.58 25.03
C LYS A 63 3.26 -8.68 26.07
N LYS A 64 3.34 -9.94 25.63
CA LYS A 64 3.88 -11.02 26.48
C LYS A 64 5.31 -10.65 26.87
N GLU A 65 5.68 -10.88 28.13
CA GLU A 65 7.01 -10.54 28.64
C GLU A 65 8.11 -11.13 27.75
N GLY A 66 9.02 -10.27 27.26
CA GLY A 66 10.10 -10.64 26.33
C GLY A 66 9.70 -10.83 24.86
N SER A 67 8.43 -10.72 24.48
CA SER A 67 7.97 -10.85 23.09
C SER A 67 7.88 -9.49 22.39
N LEU A 68 8.48 -9.36 21.21
CA LEU A 68 8.24 -8.21 20.31
C LEU A 68 6.97 -8.38 19.47
N LYS A 69 6.33 -9.55 19.52
CA LYS A 69 5.19 -9.88 18.67
C LYS A 69 3.87 -9.59 19.36
N LEU A 70 3.05 -8.83 18.67
CA LEU A 70 1.63 -8.66 18.93
C LEU A 70 0.87 -9.90 18.41
N SER A 71 -0.29 -10.24 18.98
CA SER A 71 -1.10 -11.33 18.41
C SER A 71 -1.60 -10.98 17.01
N ASP A 72 -1.87 -11.97 16.16
CA ASP A 72 -2.36 -11.73 14.80
C ASP A 72 -3.68 -10.94 14.79
N GLU A 73 -4.58 -11.26 15.73
CA GLU A 73 -5.81 -10.51 15.94
C GLU A 73 -5.53 -9.03 16.26
N LEU A 74 -4.66 -8.75 17.23
CA LEU A 74 -4.35 -7.36 17.59
C LEU A 74 -3.58 -6.61 16.49
N THR A 75 -2.70 -7.31 15.77
CA THR A 75 -1.95 -6.79 14.62
C THR A 75 -2.90 -6.39 13.51
N SER A 76 -3.92 -7.20 13.24
CA SER A 76 -4.88 -6.94 12.17
C SER A 76 -5.79 -5.72 12.41
N PHE A 77 -5.87 -5.22 13.65
CA PHE A 77 -6.54 -3.94 13.96
C PHE A 77 -5.67 -2.72 13.61
N GLN A 78 -4.35 -2.89 13.51
CA GLN A 78 -3.43 -1.77 13.29
C GLN A 78 -3.30 -1.46 11.82
N LYS A 79 -3.47 -0.19 11.42
CA LYS A 79 -3.29 0.23 10.01
C LYS A 79 -1.82 0.14 9.56
N GLN A 80 -0.92 0.38 10.49
CA GLN A 80 0.53 0.36 10.29
C GLN A 80 1.05 -1.01 10.74
N ASN A 81 0.84 -2.03 9.91
CA ASN A 81 1.40 -3.36 10.10
C ASN A 81 1.84 -3.97 8.76
N PHE A 82 2.82 -4.86 8.77
CA PHE A 82 3.21 -5.63 7.59
C PHE A 82 3.84 -6.98 7.97
N SER A 83 3.80 -7.93 7.05
CA SER A 83 4.60 -9.17 7.10
C SER A 83 5.79 -9.11 6.15
N SER A 84 5.63 -8.44 5.00
CA SER A 84 6.72 -8.18 4.06
C SER A 84 6.47 -6.93 3.23
N ILE A 85 7.54 -6.23 2.87
CA ILE A 85 7.53 -5.11 1.93
C ILE A 85 8.57 -5.40 0.86
N HIS A 86 8.21 -5.29 -0.40
CA HIS A 86 9.15 -5.35 -1.53
C HIS A 86 8.65 -4.47 -2.66
N VAL A 87 9.47 -4.27 -3.69
CA VAL A 87 9.11 -3.44 -4.84
C VAL A 87 9.22 -4.27 -6.10
N ARG A 88 8.23 -4.13 -6.98
CA ARG A 88 8.29 -4.67 -8.35
C ARG A 88 8.12 -3.56 -9.37
N THR A 89 8.66 -3.73 -10.56
CA THR A 89 8.41 -2.79 -11.67
C THR A 89 7.48 -3.38 -12.70
N VAL A 90 6.71 -2.52 -13.35
CA VAL A 90 5.76 -2.90 -14.39
C VAL A 90 5.73 -1.82 -15.47
N SER A 91 5.59 -2.24 -16.73
CA SER A 91 5.41 -1.32 -17.86
C SER A 91 3.94 -1.26 -18.23
N VAL A 92 3.35 -0.06 -18.22
CA VAL A 92 1.96 0.18 -18.63
C VAL A 92 1.97 1.35 -19.61
N ALA A 93 1.42 1.15 -20.81
CA ALA A 93 1.39 2.16 -21.87
C ALA A 93 2.78 2.79 -22.14
N SER A 94 3.81 1.94 -22.23
CA SER A 94 5.23 2.33 -22.44
C SER A 94 5.85 3.20 -21.35
N LYS A 95 5.28 3.21 -20.13
CA LYS A 95 5.85 3.88 -18.96
C LYS A 95 6.13 2.87 -17.85
N ILE A 96 7.29 3.01 -17.20
CA ILE A 96 7.69 2.18 -16.08
C ILE A 96 7.13 2.78 -14.78
N TYR A 97 6.53 1.91 -13.97
CA TYR A 97 6.02 2.23 -12.64
C TYR A 97 6.69 1.33 -11.59
N CYS A 98 6.91 1.87 -10.40
CA CYS A 98 7.39 1.13 -9.24
C CYS A 98 6.19 0.81 -8.35
N VAL A 99 5.96 -0.47 -8.08
CA VAL A 99 4.87 -0.96 -7.22
C VAL A 99 5.46 -1.41 -5.90
N LEU A 100 5.26 -0.64 -4.84
CA LEU A 100 5.57 -1.05 -3.47
C LEU A 100 4.49 -2.01 -3.00
N ILE A 101 4.83 -3.29 -2.90
CA ILE A 101 3.94 -4.36 -2.49
C ILE A 101 4.13 -4.61 -0.99
N ILE A 102 3.04 -4.46 -0.25
CA ILE A 102 2.97 -4.64 1.19
C ILE A 102 2.00 -5.78 1.47
N ASN A 103 2.52 -6.87 2.03
CA ASN A 103 1.68 -7.90 2.63
C ASN A 103 1.46 -7.52 4.10
N LYS A 104 0.21 -7.55 4.56
CA LYS A 104 -0.16 -7.17 5.91
C LYS A 104 -1.35 -7.98 6.42
N LEU A 105 -1.57 -7.96 7.73
CA LEU A 105 -2.80 -8.48 8.33
C LEU A 105 -3.87 -7.39 8.30
N THR A 106 -5.08 -7.80 7.96
CA THR A 106 -6.30 -6.99 8.07
C THR A 106 -7.39 -7.86 8.65
N GLY A 107 -8.53 -7.28 8.99
CA GLY A 107 -9.66 -8.08 9.45
C GLY A 107 -10.98 -7.36 9.32
N GLU A 108 -12.02 -8.11 9.59
CA GLU A 108 -13.39 -7.63 9.58
C GLU A 108 -14.22 -8.35 10.63
N TYR A 109 -15.23 -7.66 11.15
CA TYR A 109 -16.21 -8.29 12.02
C TYR A 109 -17.19 -9.09 11.18
N LYS A 110 -17.45 -10.34 11.55
CA LYS A 110 -18.55 -11.13 10.98
C LYS A 110 -19.90 -10.44 11.17
N TYR A 111 -20.06 -9.68 12.26
CA TYR A 111 -21.23 -8.84 12.50
C TYR A 111 -20.79 -7.38 12.68
N PRO A 112 -20.64 -6.61 11.59
CA PRO A 112 -20.11 -5.24 11.62
C PRO A 112 -20.92 -4.29 12.52
N SER A 113 -22.25 -4.36 12.46
CA SER A 113 -23.14 -3.44 13.18
C SER A 113 -22.99 -3.52 14.71
N VAL A 114 -22.58 -4.67 15.23
CA VAL A 114 -22.40 -4.89 16.68
C VAL A 114 -20.94 -5.18 17.05
N LYS A 115 -20.01 -5.06 16.09
CA LYS A 115 -18.57 -5.34 16.25
C LYS A 115 -18.28 -6.67 16.96
N LYS A 116 -18.95 -7.75 16.52
CA LYS A 116 -18.77 -9.10 17.09
C LYS A 116 -18.08 -10.05 16.12
N ARG A 117 -17.27 -10.94 16.69
CA ARG A 117 -16.51 -12.00 16.01
C ARG A 117 -15.57 -11.43 14.94
N TRP A 118 -14.45 -10.88 15.38
CA TRP A 118 -13.39 -10.45 14.49
C TRP A 118 -12.74 -11.66 13.82
N SER A 119 -12.48 -11.56 12.53
CA SER A 119 -11.67 -12.51 11.77
C SER A 119 -10.63 -11.74 10.99
N TYR A 120 -9.39 -12.23 11.02
CA TYR A 120 -8.27 -11.62 10.29
C TYR A 120 -7.87 -12.46 9.09
N LYS A 121 -7.29 -11.79 8.09
CA LYS A 121 -6.80 -12.35 6.84
C LYS A 121 -5.60 -11.55 6.34
N THR A 122 -4.85 -12.12 5.42
CA THR A 122 -3.77 -11.41 4.73
C THR A 122 -4.35 -10.49 3.66
N GLU A 123 -3.76 -9.31 3.52
CA GLU A 123 -4.03 -8.35 2.45
C GLU A 123 -2.71 -8.05 1.73
N THR A 124 -2.74 -8.06 0.40
CA THR A 124 -1.63 -7.60 -0.44
C THR A 124 -2.00 -6.27 -1.06
N VAL A 125 -1.27 -5.22 -0.69
CA VAL A 125 -1.50 -3.85 -1.16
C VAL A 125 -0.33 -3.42 -2.06
N GLY A 126 -0.64 -2.94 -3.26
CA GLY A 126 0.31 -2.33 -4.18
C GLY A 126 0.12 -0.83 -4.23
N HIS A 127 1.11 -0.08 -3.75
CA HIS A 127 1.20 1.36 -3.94
C HIS A 127 2.03 1.67 -5.18
N ILE A 128 1.46 2.41 -6.13
CA ILE A 128 2.03 2.60 -7.46
C ILE A 128 2.64 4.00 -7.54
N PHE A 129 3.95 4.04 -7.76
CA PHE A 129 4.74 5.26 -7.88
C PHE A 129 5.21 5.46 -9.31
N THR A 130 5.36 6.72 -9.72
CA THR A 130 6.27 7.04 -10.81
C THR A 130 7.70 6.76 -10.37
N GLU A 131 8.58 6.39 -11.30
CA GLU A 131 10.00 6.19 -10.99
C GLU A 131 10.63 7.43 -10.32
N LYS A 132 10.24 8.62 -10.80
CA LYS A 132 10.68 9.91 -10.23
C LYS A 132 10.27 10.06 -8.76
N ASP A 133 9.04 9.72 -8.41
CA ASP A 133 8.55 9.83 -7.04
C ASP A 133 9.17 8.77 -6.14
N PHE A 134 9.32 7.54 -6.63
CA PHE A 134 9.93 6.45 -5.88
C PHE A 134 11.39 6.74 -5.54
N LYS A 135 12.18 7.26 -6.50
CA LYS A 135 13.59 7.62 -6.29
C LYS A 135 13.80 8.67 -5.19
N LYS A 136 12.79 9.50 -4.88
CA LYS A 136 12.86 10.45 -3.76
C LYS A 136 13.15 9.73 -2.45
N LEU A 137 12.62 8.52 -2.26
CA LEU A 137 12.80 7.71 -1.05
C LEU A 137 14.26 7.30 -0.78
N PHE A 138 15.20 7.60 -1.68
CA PHE A 138 16.63 7.30 -1.53
C PHE A 138 17.51 8.55 -1.68
N ILE A 139 16.89 9.73 -1.67
CA ILE A 139 17.60 11.01 -1.61
C ILE A 139 18.01 11.24 -0.14
N TYR A 140 19.32 11.17 0.13
CA TYR A 140 19.88 11.12 1.49
C TYR A 140 20.27 12.49 2.09
N ASP A 141 20.25 13.56 1.30
CA ASP A 141 20.53 14.93 1.75
C ASP A 141 19.35 15.55 2.53
N LYS A 142 18.14 14.97 2.43
CA LYS A 142 16.94 15.43 3.12
C LYS A 142 16.62 14.59 4.35
N ILE A 143 16.30 15.28 5.45
CA ILE A 143 15.92 14.63 6.72
C ILE A 143 14.58 13.92 6.58
N ILE A 144 13.61 14.53 5.90
CA ILE A 144 12.29 13.94 5.63
C ILE A 144 12.01 14.01 4.14
N VAL A 145 11.54 12.89 3.59
CA VAL A 145 11.10 12.80 2.20
C VAL A 145 9.71 12.16 2.14
N GLU A 146 8.86 12.73 1.30
CA GLU A 146 7.53 12.25 0.99
C GLU A 146 7.49 11.80 -0.48
N ALA A 147 7.04 10.57 -0.73
CA ALA A 147 6.73 10.10 -2.08
C ALA A 147 5.21 9.92 -2.22
N ASN A 148 4.65 10.43 -3.31
CA ASN A 148 3.23 10.30 -3.61
C ASN A 148 2.98 9.03 -4.42
N THR A 149 1.99 8.26 -4.00
CA THR A 149 1.48 7.10 -4.73
C THR A 149 0.03 7.37 -5.14
N PRO A 150 -0.20 7.88 -6.36
CA PRO A 150 -1.52 8.34 -6.77
C PRO A 150 -2.49 7.19 -7.08
N ALA A 151 -2.01 5.95 -7.14
CA ALA A 151 -2.81 4.77 -7.43
C ALA A 151 -2.52 3.63 -6.44
N LEU A 152 -3.54 2.79 -6.23
CA LEU A 152 -3.52 1.66 -5.32
C LEU A 152 -4.19 0.44 -5.97
N ALA A 153 -3.59 -0.73 -5.80
CA ALA A 153 -4.20 -2.02 -6.05
C ALA A 153 -4.26 -2.81 -4.72
N SER A 154 -5.32 -3.57 -4.47
CA SER A 154 -5.42 -4.39 -3.26
C SER A 154 -6.15 -5.70 -3.52
N GLN A 155 -5.61 -6.77 -2.95
CA GLN A 155 -6.22 -8.10 -2.93
C GLN A 155 -6.44 -8.59 -1.51
N TYR A 156 -7.68 -8.99 -1.24
CA TYR A 156 -8.11 -9.62 -0.01
C TYR A 156 -8.33 -11.11 -0.27
N THR A 157 -7.26 -11.90 -0.24
CA THR A 157 -7.38 -13.33 -0.55
C THR A 157 -6.48 -14.16 0.36
N ASN A 158 -6.89 -15.42 0.59
CA ASN A 158 -6.03 -16.41 1.22
C ASN A 158 -4.88 -16.84 0.28
N GLU A 159 -5.07 -16.67 -1.03
CA GLU A 159 -4.12 -17.03 -2.08
C GLU A 159 -3.94 -15.87 -3.05
N TYR A 160 -2.71 -15.40 -3.19
CA TYR A 160 -2.35 -14.29 -4.09
C TYR A 160 -2.58 -14.67 -5.56
N ASN A 161 -3.28 -13.81 -6.31
CA ASN A 161 -3.49 -13.99 -7.75
C ASN A 161 -2.81 -12.86 -8.53
N GLU A 162 -1.60 -13.14 -9.01
CA GLU A 162 -0.76 -12.16 -9.72
C GLU A 162 -1.46 -11.56 -10.94
N LYS A 163 -2.21 -12.37 -11.70
CA LYS A 163 -2.90 -11.91 -12.91
C LYS A 163 -3.99 -10.89 -12.59
N GLU A 164 -4.78 -11.15 -11.56
CA GLU A 164 -5.78 -10.18 -11.07
C GLU A 164 -5.12 -8.93 -10.51
N PHE A 165 -3.98 -9.08 -9.84
CA PHE A 165 -3.26 -7.97 -9.22
C PHE A 165 -2.68 -7.03 -10.28
N LEU A 166 -2.08 -7.61 -11.32
CA LEU A 166 -1.61 -6.89 -12.51
C LEU A 166 -2.76 -6.20 -13.24
N ALA A 167 -3.92 -6.82 -13.37
CA ALA A 167 -5.10 -6.18 -13.95
C ALA A 167 -5.57 -4.97 -13.14
N GLN A 168 -5.57 -5.07 -11.79
CA GLN A 168 -5.87 -3.93 -10.91
C GLN A 168 -4.84 -2.81 -11.06
N ILE A 169 -3.54 -3.13 -11.08
CA ILE A 169 -2.46 -2.18 -11.32
C ILE A 169 -2.66 -1.45 -12.65
N GLN A 170 -2.92 -2.20 -13.73
CA GLN A 170 -3.16 -1.62 -15.05
C GLN A 170 -4.33 -0.64 -15.04
N SER A 171 -5.45 -1.06 -14.46
CA SER A 171 -6.65 -0.23 -14.34
C SER A 171 -6.36 1.05 -13.55
N ALA A 172 -5.72 0.92 -12.39
CA ALA A 172 -5.41 2.06 -11.52
C ALA A 172 -4.48 3.06 -12.22
N VAL A 173 -3.44 2.58 -12.93
CA VAL A 173 -2.53 3.44 -13.70
C VAL A 173 -3.23 4.14 -14.86
N LEU A 174 -4.11 3.46 -15.59
CA LEU A 174 -4.84 4.07 -16.71
C LEU A 174 -5.83 5.12 -16.23
N GLN A 175 -6.38 4.97 -15.02
CA GLN A 175 -7.29 5.93 -14.38
C GLN A 175 -6.56 7.16 -13.79
N LEU A 176 -5.23 7.12 -13.59
CA LEU A 176 -4.45 8.27 -13.11
C LEU A 176 -4.57 9.51 -14.00
N LYS A 177 -5.02 9.36 -15.25
CA LYS A 177 -5.23 10.47 -16.18
C LYS A 177 -6.48 11.31 -15.87
N SER A 178 -7.37 10.87 -14.97
CA SER A 178 -8.57 11.60 -14.55
C SER A 178 -8.47 12.02 -13.08
N ASP A 179 -8.21 13.31 -12.81
CA ASP A 179 -8.34 14.07 -11.54
C ASP A 179 -8.55 13.26 -10.25
N SER A 180 -7.65 12.32 -9.92
CA SER A 180 -7.78 11.54 -8.69
C SER A 180 -7.20 12.33 -7.51
N ASN A 181 -8.07 12.89 -6.67
CA ASN A 181 -7.74 13.55 -5.40
C ASN A 181 -7.17 12.61 -4.31
N LEU A 182 -6.87 11.35 -4.63
CA LEU A 182 -6.35 10.36 -3.69
C LEU A 182 -4.81 10.37 -3.71
N ASN A 183 -4.22 11.22 -2.87
CA ASN A 183 -2.78 11.22 -2.64
C ASN A 183 -2.45 10.43 -1.37
N TYR A 184 -1.95 9.21 -1.57
CA TYR A 184 -1.26 8.47 -0.51
C TYR A 184 0.17 8.98 -0.41
N ILE A 185 0.66 9.16 0.81
CA ILE A 185 2.01 9.65 1.09
C ILE A 185 2.80 8.55 1.77
N PHE A 186 4.01 8.30 1.28
CA PHE A 186 5.01 7.47 1.93
C PHE A 186 6.07 8.37 2.58
N PRO A 187 5.93 8.70 3.89
CA PRO A 187 6.90 9.53 4.57
C PRO A 187 8.05 8.69 5.11
N VAL A 188 9.26 9.17 4.84
CA VAL A 188 10.50 8.55 5.28
C VAL A 188 11.38 9.62 5.92
N LYS A 189 11.92 9.31 7.09
CA LYS A 189 12.83 10.16 7.86
C LYS A 189 14.16 9.47 8.07
N ARG A 190 15.26 10.20 7.87
CA ARG A 190 16.61 9.73 8.22
C ARG A 190 16.92 10.09 9.66
N ALA A 191 17.60 9.18 10.36
CA ALA A 191 18.05 9.40 11.72
C ALA A 191 19.34 8.63 11.99
N ILE A 192 19.97 8.97 13.11
CA ILE A 192 21.02 8.18 13.73
C ILE A 192 20.43 7.61 15.02
N SER A 193 20.53 6.29 15.19
CA SER A 193 20.07 5.58 16.38
C SER A 193 21.24 4.74 16.87
N ASN A 194 21.67 4.95 18.12
CA ASN A 194 22.84 4.26 18.71
C ASN A 194 24.12 4.32 17.86
N GLY A 195 24.36 5.44 17.17
CA GLY A 195 25.53 5.63 16.30
C GLY A 195 25.39 5.04 14.89
N GLU A 196 24.29 4.35 14.58
CA GLU A 196 24.03 3.76 13.27
C GLU A 196 23.03 4.58 12.45
N GLN A 197 23.21 4.59 11.12
CA GLN A 197 22.25 5.20 10.21
C GLN A 197 21.00 4.33 10.10
N VAL A 198 19.85 4.91 10.46
CA VAL A 198 18.55 4.25 10.39
C VAL A 198 17.58 5.04 9.53
N VAL A 199 16.56 4.33 9.07
CA VAL A 199 15.43 4.88 8.35
C VAL A 199 14.19 4.70 9.20
N ARG A 200 13.52 5.81 9.47
CA ARG A 200 12.21 5.85 10.11
C ARG A 200 11.13 6.04 9.06
N PHE A 201 10.05 5.28 9.11
CA PHE A 201 9.01 5.41 8.08
C PHE A 201 7.62 5.07 8.61
N TYR A 202 6.61 5.46 7.82
CA TYR A 202 5.25 4.93 7.91
C TYR A 202 4.95 4.20 6.61
N LEU A 203 4.11 3.16 6.66
CA LEU A 203 3.53 2.60 5.45
C LEU A 203 2.66 3.65 4.76
N PRO A 204 2.59 3.67 3.42
CA PRO A 204 1.85 4.70 2.72
C PRO A 204 0.38 4.70 3.14
N TYR A 205 -0.14 5.87 3.44
CA TYR A 205 -1.53 6.05 3.86
C TYR A 205 -2.08 7.36 3.29
N GLN A 206 -3.40 7.47 3.24
CA GLN A 206 -4.05 8.72 2.87
C GLN A 206 -3.88 9.71 4.03
N MET A 207 -3.07 10.73 3.79
CA MET A 207 -2.74 11.74 4.79
C MET A 207 -3.36 13.08 4.40
N ASN A 208 -3.83 13.81 5.40
CA ASN A 208 -4.36 15.16 5.26
C ASN A 208 -3.87 16.01 6.45
N SER A 209 -4.29 17.28 6.53
CA SER A 209 -3.88 18.19 7.60
C SER A 209 -4.22 17.68 9.01
N SER A 210 -5.26 16.85 9.17
CA SER A 210 -5.69 16.30 10.46
C SER A 210 -5.11 14.92 10.79
N ASN A 211 -4.54 14.21 9.83
CA ASN A 211 -3.97 12.87 10.00
C ASN A 211 -2.60 12.76 9.32
N LYS A 212 -1.66 13.59 9.77
CA LYS A 212 -0.27 13.58 9.32
C LYS A 212 0.57 12.70 10.25
N TYR A 213 1.58 12.05 9.67
CA TYR A 213 2.58 11.30 10.41
C TYR A 213 3.28 12.15 11.49
N ASN A 214 3.70 11.51 12.58
CA ASN A 214 4.44 12.15 13.66
C ASN A 214 5.62 11.29 14.15
N PHE A 215 6.78 11.50 13.52
CA PHE A 215 8.03 10.83 13.87
C PHE A 215 8.56 11.09 15.29
N SER A 216 7.97 12.00 16.07
CA SER A 216 8.31 12.15 17.49
C SER A 216 7.47 11.28 18.41
N LYS A 217 6.38 10.68 17.92
CA LYS A 217 5.48 9.82 18.69
C LYS A 217 5.47 8.38 18.23
N GLU A 218 5.56 8.11 16.93
CA GLU A 218 5.54 6.74 16.43
C GLU A 218 6.19 6.62 15.05
N TYR A 219 6.72 5.44 14.71
CA TYR A 219 7.35 5.14 13.43
C TYR A 219 7.83 3.69 13.38
N PHE A 220 7.99 3.15 12.17
CA PHE A 220 8.89 2.02 11.97
C PHE A 220 10.33 2.51 11.96
N GLU A 221 11.26 1.76 12.54
CA GLU A 221 12.71 1.96 12.45
C GLU A 221 13.38 0.71 11.90
N ILE A 222 14.27 0.91 10.95
CA ILE A 222 15.07 -0.15 10.31
C ILE A 222 16.45 0.41 9.96
N SER A 223 17.48 -0.43 9.89
CA SER A 223 18.80 0.03 9.43
C SER A 223 18.73 0.52 7.97
N LYS A 224 19.58 1.48 7.62
CA LYS A 224 19.70 1.97 6.23
C LYS A 224 19.97 0.83 5.25
N ARG A 225 20.90 -0.08 5.59
CA ARG A 225 21.28 -1.21 4.74
C ARG A 225 20.07 -2.09 4.40
N GLU A 226 19.22 -2.38 5.37
CA GLU A 226 18.02 -3.18 5.15
C GLU A 226 16.94 -2.38 4.38
N PHE A 227 16.83 -1.06 4.57
CA PHE A 227 15.91 -0.24 3.78
C PHE A 227 16.32 -0.13 2.31
N ASP A 228 17.63 -0.05 2.03
CA ASP A 228 18.19 0.03 0.68
C ASP A 228 17.92 -1.22 -0.16
N LYS A 229 17.47 -2.32 0.44
CA LYS A 229 16.97 -3.51 -0.28
C LYS A 229 15.79 -3.20 -1.22
N LEU A 230 15.07 -2.10 -0.98
CA LEU A 230 13.97 -1.64 -1.82
C LEU A 230 14.44 -0.90 -3.08
N ILE A 231 15.73 -0.59 -3.24
CA ILE A 231 16.26 0.08 -4.42
C ILE A 231 16.07 -0.82 -5.64
N ILE A 232 15.56 -0.22 -6.72
CA ILE A 232 15.49 -0.85 -8.05
C ILE A 232 16.67 -0.31 -8.85
N ASN A 233 17.48 -1.23 -9.39
CA ASN A 233 18.58 -0.93 -10.31
C ASN A 233 18.16 -1.15 -11.76
#